data_AF-A0A532DG71-F1
#
_entry.id   AF-A0A532DG71-F1
#
_cell.length_a   1.000
_cell.length_b   1.000
_cell.length_c   1.000
_cell.angle_alpha   90.00
_cell.angle_beta   90.00
_cell.angle_gamma   90.00
#
_symmetry.space_group_name_H-M   'P 1'
#
loop_
_entity.id
_entity.type
_entity.pdbx_description
1 polymer ?
#
loop_
_entity_poly.entity_id
_entity_poly.type
_entity_poly.pdbx_seq_one_letter_code
_entity_poly.pdbx_strand_id
1 'polypeptide(L)'
;MASRSESGAYNEEAFRHLLAIESKRSEQSGRYWQIILVHWTDAQGGIVQMNSDIAPKVIAASFRSVRETDYVGWYRDGRIIGAVLTVLAKESMPQVATRFKSHLEEVIRGEIGIEETSHMRILVCQPHELEGFESGG
;
A
#
# COMPACT_ATOMS: atom_id res chain seq x y z
N MET A 1 -2.22 19.76 -8.50
CA MET A 1 -3.11 19.53 -7.32
C MET A 1 -3.31 18.03 -7.23
N ALA A 2 -3.06 17.41 -6.09
CA ALA A 2 -3.24 15.96 -5.92
C ALA A 2 -4.72 15.61 -6.06
N SER A 3 -5.12 15.07 -7.22
CA SER A 3 -6.49 14.60 -7.44
C SER A 3 -6.69 13.27 -6.74
N ARG A 4 -7.56 13.24 -5.72
CA ARG A 4 -8.11 12.00 -5.18
C ARG A 4 -9.12 11.45 -6.19
N SER A 5 -9.09 10.14 -6.44
CA SER A 5 -10.15 9.47 -7.20
C SER A 5 -11.46 9.46 -6.41
N GLU A 6 -12.58 9.11 -7.05
CA GLU A 6 -13.90 8.97 -6.37
C GLU A 6 -13.85 8.02 -5.16
N SER A 7 -12.88 7.11 -5.13
CA SER A 7 -12.58 6.20 -4.01
C SER A 7 -11.79 6.83 -2.86
N GLY A 8 -11.45 8.13 -2.93
CA GLY A 8 -10.67 8.86 -1.91
C GLY A 8 -9.17 8.59 -1.93
N ALA A 9 -8.71 7.58 -2.68
CA ALA A 9 -7.30 7.25 -2.88
C ALA A 9 -6.59 8.30 -3.75
N TYR A 10 -5.29 8.51 -3.52
CA TYR A 10 -4.46 9.30 -4.42
C TYR A 10 -4.17 8.53 -5.70
N ASN A 11 -4.17 9.21 -6.85
CA ASN A 11 -3.66 8.65 -8.09
C ASN A 11 -2.14 8.41 -8.01
N GLU A 12 -1.57 7.72 -9.01
CA GLU A 12 -0.15 7.35 -9.01
C GLU A 12 0.79 8.54 -8.83
N GLU A 13 0.59 9.62 -9.60
CA GLU A 13 1.44 10.81 -9.54
C GLU A 13 1.41 11.47 -8.16
N ALA A 14 0.21 11.70 -7.61
CA ALA A 14 0.05 12.31 -6.31
C ALA A 14 0.59 11.41 -5.18
N PHE A 15 0.35 10.11 -5.27
CA PHE A 15 0.83 9.15 -4.27
C PHE A 15 2.36 9.08 -4.27
N ARG A 16 2.98 8.97 -5.45
CA ARG A 16 4.45 8.99 -5.58
C ARG A 16 5.06 10.31 -5.10
N HIS A 17 4.40 11.44 -5.35
CA HIS A 17 4.84 12.72 -4.81
C HIS A 17 4.83 12.75 -3.27
N LEU A 18 3.77 12.20 -2.65
CA LEU A 18 3.68 12.08 -1.19
C LEU A 18 4.77 11.15 -0.62
N LEU A 19 5.07 10.04 -1.30
CA LEU A 19 6.17 9.15 -0.90
C LEU A 19 7.51 9.89 -0.90
N ALA A 20 7.81 10.66 -1.95
CA ALA A 20 9.05 11.44 -2.03
C ALA A 20 9.16 12.48 -0.90
N ILE A 21 8.05 13.14 -0.53
CA ILE A 21 8.00 14.06 0.60
C ILE A 21 8.28 13.32 1.91
N GLU A 22 7.66 12.16 2.12
CA GLU A 22 7.81 11.39 3.36
C GLU A 22 9.22 10.80 3.51
N SER A 23 9.83 10.31 2.42
CA SER A 23 11.26 9.93 2.38
C SER A 23 12.15 11.08 2.86
N LYS A 24 11.98 12.27 2.28
CA LYS A 24 12.77 13.44 2.63
C LYS A 24 12.57 13.86 4.09
N ARG A 25 11.35 13.80 4.61
CA ARG A 25 11.06 14.08 6.02
C ARG A 25 11.70 13.06 6.95
N SER A 26 11.71 11.79 6.56
CA SER A 26 12.33 10.70 7.32
C SER A 26 13.83 10.90 7.46
N GLU A 27 14.51 11.20 6.37
CA GLU A 27 15.94 11.52 6.35
C GLU A 27 16.28 12.71 7.24
N GLN A 28 15.45 13.75 7.23
CA GLN A 28 15.70 15.00 7.95
C GLN A 28 15.33 14.95 9.44
N SER A 29 14.33 14.16 9.82
CA SER A 29 13.79 14.13 11.19
C SER A 29 14.15 12.88 11.99
N GLY A 30 14.70 11.85 11.35
CA GLY A 30 14.96 10.55 11.96
C GLY A 30 13.70 9.75 12.30
N ARG A 31 12.51 10.20 11.86
CA ARG A 31 11.25 9.46 11.99
C ARG A 31 11.17 8.39 10.91
N TYR A 32 10.69 7.21 11.27
CA TYR A 32 10.57 6.10 10.33
C TYR A 32 9.17 6.04 9.73
N TRP A 33 9.08 5.49 8.51
CA TRP A 33 7.82 5.17 7.85
C TRP A 33 7.96 3.82 7.14
N GLN A 34 6.83 3.19 6.83
CA GLN A 34 6.75 1.98 6.04
C GLN A 34 5.62 2.11 5.02
N ILE A 35 5.71 1.34 3.94
CA ILE A 35 4.61 1.21 2.99
C ILE A 35 4.21 -0.24 2.86
N ILE A 36 2.91 -0.43 2.68
CA ILE A 36 2.32 -1.72 2.44
C ILE A 36 1.74 -1.70 1.03
N LEU A 37 2.22 -2.62 0.20
CA LEU A 37 1.83 -2.76 -1.19
C LEU A 37 0.93 -3.98 -1.33
N VAL A 38 -0.23 -3.78 -1.92
CA VAL A 38 -1.19 -4.84 -2.26
C VAL A 38 -1.25 -4.96 -3.77
N HIS A 39 -1.04 -6.16 -4.28
CA HIS A 39 -1.14 -6.45 -5.71
C HIS A 39 -1.57 -7.90 -5.95
N TRP A 40 -1.95 -8.20 -7.19
CA TRP A 40 -2.27 -9.55 -7.63
C TRP A 40 -1.19 -10.05 -8.59
N THR A 41 -1.01 -11.36 -8.66
CA THR A 41 -0.09 -11.99 -9.61
C THR A 41 -0.78 -13.01 -10.49
N ASP A 42 -0.30 -13.20 -11.72
CA ASP A 42 -0.67 -14.36 -12.54
C ASP A 42 0.01 -15.66 -12.02
N ALA A 43 -0.18 -16.75 -12.75
CA ALA A 43 0.41 -18.06 -12.43
C ALA A 43 1.95 -18.07 -12.54
N GLN A 44 2.53 -17.11 -13.26
CA GLN A 44 3.95 -16.93 -13.50
C GLN A 44 4.58 -15.95 -12.49
N GLY A 45 3.76 -15.35 -11.61
CA GLY A 45 4.20 -14.37 -10.62
C GLY A 45 4.25 -12.93 -11.13
N GLY A 46 3.80 -12.66 -12.37
CA GLY A 46 3.74 -11.33 -12.95
C GLY A 46 2.62 -10.49 -12.35
N ILE A 47 2.88 -9.20 -12.08
CA ILE A 47 1.87 -8.29 -11.52
C ILE A 47 0.79 -7.98 -12.56
N VAL A 48 -0.47 -8.25 -12.23
CA VAL A 48 -1.61 -8.07 -13.14
C VAL A 48 -2.47 -6.86 -12.78
N GLN A 49 -3.29 -6.43 -13.73
CA GLN A 49 -4.31 -5.42 -13.50
C GLN A 49 -5.33 -5.92 -12.48
N MET A 50 -5.65 -5.09 -11.48
CA MET A 50 -6.75 -5.36 -10.58
C MET A 50 -8.08 -5.21 -11.33
N ASN A 51 -9.01 -6.12 -11.06
CA ASN A 51 -10.38 -5.99 -11.53
C ASN A 51 -10.98 -4.66 -10.98
N SER A 52 -11.77 -3.96 -11.81
CA SER A 52 -12.47 -2.73 -11.44
C SER A 52 -13.37 -2.89 -10.21
N ASP A 53 -13.84 -4.11 -9.92
CA ASP A 53 -14.67 -4.39 -8.74
C ASP A 53 -13.83 -4.70 -7.48
N ILE A 54 -12.57 -5.09 -7.65
CA ILE A 54 -11.64 -5.44 -6.56
C ILE A 54 -10.96 -4.18 -6.03
N ALA A 55 -10.48 -3.32 -6.93
CA ALA A 55 -9.71 -2.14 -6.55
C ALA A 55 -10.41 -1.23 -5.53
N PRO A 56 -11.70 -0.85 -5.68
CA PRO A 56 -12.41 -0.04 -4.70
C PRO A 56 -12.50 -0.71 -3.32
N LYS A 57 -12.69 -2.03 -3.28
CA LYS A 57 -12.77 -2.81 -2.03
C LYS A 57 -11.43 -2.82 -1.31
N VAL A 58 -10.33 -3.00 -2.03
CA VAL A 58 -8.98 -2.97 -1.46
C VAL A 58 -8.64 -1.57 -0.93
N ILE A 59 -9.01 -0.53 -1.67
CA ILE A 59 -8.83 0.87 -1.23
C ILE A 59 -9.61 1.12 0.06
N ALA A 60 -10.88 0.73 0.12
CA ALA A 60 -11.72 0.88 1.30
C ALA A 60 -11.17 0.10 2.50
N ALA A 61 -10.74 -1.16 2.29
CA ALA A 61 -10.11 -1.98 3.32
C ALA A 61 -8.81 -1.33 3.85
N SER A 62 -8.01 -0.75 2.96
CA SER A 62 -6.79 -0.03 3.32
C SER A 62 -7.09 1.17 4.20
N PHE A 63 -8.07 2.00 3.82
CA PHE A 63 -8.51 3.14 4.63
C PHE A 63 -9.03 2.75 6.02
N ARG A 64 -9.75 1.62 6.12
CA ARG A 64 -10.21 1.09 7.42
C ARG A 64 -9.07 0.58 8.31
N SER A 65 -7.94 0.24 7.71
CA SER A 65 -6.80 -0.35 8.42
C SER A 65 -5.77 0.70 8.86
N VAL A 66 -5.74 1.88 8.24
CA VAL A 66 -4.75 2.94 8.52
C VAL A 66 -5.30 4.01 9.48
N ARG A 67 -4.42 4.87 10.00
CA ARG A 67 -4.83 6.08 10.74
C ARG A 67 -5.20 7.20 9.77
N GLU A 68 -5.89 8.24 10.25
CA GLU A 68 -6.26 9.40 9.43
C GLU A 68 -5.04 10.14 8.84
N THR A 69 -3.89 10.08 9.51
CA THR A 69 -2.63 10.71 9.06
C THR A 69 -1.89 9.93 7.99
N ASP A 70 -2.30 8.69 7.73
CA ASP A 70 -1.68 7.80 6.76
C ASP A 70 -2.30 7.99 5.37
N TYR A 71 -1.55 7.64 4.33
CA TYR A 71 -1.97 7.85 2.95
C TYR A 71 -2.30 6.53 2.27
N VAL A 72 -3.38 6.50 1.48
CA VAL A 72 -3.70 5.38 0.58
C VAL A 72 -3.76 5.90 -0.84
N GLY A 73 -3.14 5.19 -1.78
CA GLY A 73 -3.11 5.58 -3.18
C GLY A 73 -2.60 4.48 -4.10
N TRP A 74 -2.63 4.76 -5.39
CA TRP A 74 -2.00 3.90 -6.39
C TRP A 74 -0.49 4.05 -6.33
N TYR A 75 0.23 2.97 -6.07
CA TYR A 75 1.68 2.95 -6.26
C TYR A 75 2.03 2.74 -7.74
N ARG A 76 1.22 1.91 -8.42
CA ARG A 76 1.20 1.73 -9.87
C ARG A 76 -0.25 1.65 -10.29
N ASP A 77 -0.68 2.56 -11.15
CA ASP A 77 -2.08 2.77 -11.50
C ASP A 77 -2.74 1.47 -11.97
N GLY A 78 -3.87 1.14 -11.35
CA GLY A 78 -4.65 -0.06 -11.64
C GLY A 78 -4.00 -1.41 -11.27
N ARG A 79 -2.77 -1.44 -10.75
CA ARG A 79 -2.00 -2.68 -10.50
C ARG A 79 -1.57 -2.86 -9.05
N ILE A 80 -1.17 -1.78 -8.40
CA ILE A 80 -0.58 -1.84 -7.05
C ILE A 80 -1.15 -0.70 -6.21
N ILE A 81 -1.82 -1.06 -5.11
CA ILE A 81 -2.30 -0.11 -4.12
C ILE A 81 -1.29 -0.04 -2.99
N GLY A 82 -0.92 1.18 -2.59
CA GLY A 82 -0.03 1.46 -1.48
C GLY A 82 -0.76 2.10 -0.31
N ALA A 83 -0.41 1.69 0.90
CA ALA A 83 -0.78 2.33 2.16
C ALA A 83 0.49 2.74 2.92
N VAL A 84 0.64 4.03 3.23
CA VAL A 84 1.83 4.60 3.88
C VAL A 84 1.57 4.77 5.37
N LEU A 85 2.34 4.08 6.19
CA LEU A 85 2.31 4.17 7.65
C LEU A 85 3.36 5.19 8.10
N THR A 86 2.90 6.37 8.49
CA THR A 86 3.76 7.52 8.82
C THR A 86 4.07 7.61 10.31
N VAL A 87 5.16 8.33 10.67
CA VAL A 87 5.49 8.70 12.06
C VAL A 87 5.60 7.48 13.00
N LEU A 88 6.34 6.46 12.57
CA LEU A 88 6.58 5.27 13.39
C LEU A 88 7.79 5.47 14.30
N ALA A 89 7.63 5.10 15.57
CA ALA A 89 8.76 4.84 16.45
C ALA A 89 9.46 3.56 15.99
N LYS A 90 10.80 3.57 15.91
CA LYS A 90 11.61 2.47 15.33
C LYS A 90 11.27 1.10 15.92
N GLU A 91 11.10 1.04 17.23
CA GLU A 91 10.79 -0.18 17.99
C GLU A 91 9.40 -0.76 17.69
N SER A 92 8.47 0.09 17.22
CA SER A 92 7.09 -0.29 16.93
C SER A 92 6.87 -0.72 15.48
N MET A 93 7.79 -0.38 14.56
CA MET A 93 7.62 -0.63 13.12
C MET A 93 7.24 -2.07 12.77
N PRO A 94 7.98 -3.12 13.21
CA PRO A 94 7.66 -4.49 12.79
C PRO A 94 6.30 -4.94 13.30
N GLN A 95 5.93 -4.52 14.51
CA GLN A 95 4.66 -4.90 15.14
C GLN A 95 3.48 -4.18 14.48
N VAL A 96 3.62 -2.88 14.17
CA VAL A 96 2.59 -2.09 13.49
C VAL A 96 2.36 -2.63 12.09
N ALA A 97 3.42 -2.88 11.33
CA ALA A 97 3.29 -3.44 9.99
C ALA A 97 2.68 -4.84 9.98
N THR A 98 3.08 -5.70 10.93
CA THR A 98 2.51 -7.06 11.03
C THR A 98 1.02 -7.01 11.37
N ARG A 99 0.63 -6.21 12.36
CA ARG A 99 -0.79 -6.04 12.73
C ARG A 99 -1.61 -5.48 11.59
N PHE A 100 -1.08 -4.46 10.91
CA PHE A 100 -1.75 -3.87 9.76
C PHE A 100 -1.91 -4.89 8.63
N LYS A 101 -0.84 -5.62 8.29
CA LYS A 101 -0.87 -6.65 7.24
C LYS A 101 -1.92 -7.71 7.56
N SER A 102 -1.92 -8.28 8.76
CA SER A 102 -2.89 -9.30 9.15
C SER A 102 -4.32 -8.77 9.14
N HIS A 103 -4.54 -7.55 9.63
CA HIS A 103 -5.86 -6.92 9.60
C HIS A 103 -6.33 -6.66 8.18
N LEU A 104 -5.46 -6.15 7.31
CA LEU A 104 -5.76 -5.87 5.91
C LEU A 104 -6.06 -7.16 5.14
N GLU A 105 -5.30 -8.23 5.37
CA GLU A 105 -5.54 -9.56 4.82
C GLU A 105 -6.93 -10.09 5.21
N GLU A 106 -7.29 -9.96 6.49
CA GLU A 106 -8.58 -10.41 7.00
C GLU A 106 -9.74 -9.62 6.40
N VAL A 107 -9.65 -8.29 6.39
CA VAL A 107 -10.69 -7.42 5.82
C VAL A 107 -10.85 -7.69 4.32
N ILE A 108 -9.76 -7.74 3.55
CA ILE A 108 -9.83 -8.00 2.11
C ILE A 108 -10.45 -9.38 1.84
N ARG A 109 -10.04 -10.42 2.57
CA ARG A 109 -10.59 -11.77 2.41
C ARG A 109 -12.08 -11.83 2.72
N GLY A 110 -12.55 -11.08 3.73
CA GLY A 110 -13.97 -10.99 4.06
C GLY A 110 -14.82 -10.31 2.96
N GLU A 111 -14.26 -9.31 2.27
CA GLU A 111 -14.98 -8.50 1.26
C GLU A 111 -14.92 -9.07 -0.17
N ILE A 112 -13.84 -9.80 -0.49
CA ILE A 112 -13.53 -10.28 -1.84
C ILE A 112 -13.63 -11.81 -1.94
N GLY A 113 -13.47 -12.54 -0.84
CA GLY A 113 -13.52 -14.00 -0.82
C GLY A 113 -12.15 -14.67 -0.96
N ILE A 114 -12.10 -15.96 -0.64
CA ILE A 114 -10.84 -16.73 -0.58
C ILE A 114 -10.27 -16.99 -1.98
N GLU A 115 -11.10 -17.37 -2.95
CA GLU A 115 -10.63 -17.71 -4.30
C GLU A 115 -9.95 -16.52 -4.97
N GLU A 116 -10.63 -15.37 -4.99
CA GLU A 116 -10.13 -14.12 -5.55
C GLU A 116 -8.90 -13.58 -4.80
N THR A 117 -8.67 -13.95 -3.54
CA THR A 117 -7.47 -13.54 -2.78
C THR A 117 -6.31 -14.53 -2.86
N SER A 118 -6.47 -15.66 -3.56
CA SER A 118 -5.43 -16.71 -3.67
C SER A 118 -4.13 -16.20 -4.31
N HIS A 119 -4.25 -15.27 -5.24
CA HIS A 119 -3.14 -14.64 -5.96
C HIS A 119 -2.79 -13.25 -5.42
N MET A 120 -3.47 -12.81 -4.36
CA MET A 120 -3.14 -11.56 -3.69
C MET A 120 -1.79 -11.68 -2.98
N ARG A 121 -1.00 -10.62 -3.07
CA ARG A 121 0.27 -10.45 -2.37
C ARG A 121 0.24 -9.15 -1.59
N ILE A 122 0.72 -9.22 -0.35
CA ILE A 122 0.90 -8.07 0.53
C ILE A 122 2.35 -8.03 0.96
N LEU A 123 3.03 -6.97 0.50
CA LEU A 123 4.42 -6.67 0.79
C LEU A 123 4.49 -5.51 1.77
N VAL A 124 5.34 -5.64 2.78
CA VAL A 124 5.70 -4.53 3.67
C VAL A 124 7.09 -4.13 3.27
N CYS A 125 7.27 -2.89 2.85
CA CYS A 125 8.55 -2.35 2.42
C CYS A 125 8.95 -1.18 3.31
N GLN A 126 10.24 -1.13 3.64
CA GLN A 126 10.92 0.06 4.08
C GLN A 126 11.27 0.95 2.88
N PRO A 127 11.56 2.23 3.09
CA PRO A 127 11.78 3.18 1.99
C PRO A 127 12.90 2.76 1.05
N HIS A 128 14.00 2.22 1.60
CA HIS A 128 15.16 1.76 0.82
C HIS A 128 14.90 0.48 0.00
N GLU A 129 13.84 -0.27 0.32
CA GLU A 129 13.48 -1.50 -0.40
C GLU A 129 12.62 -1.20 -1.65
N LEU A 130 12.04 0.00 -1.74
CA LEU A 130 11.21 0.41 -2.87
C LEU A 130 12.00 0.55 -4.17
N GLU A 131 13.24 1.05 -4.11
CA GLU A 131 14.11 1.19 -5.29
C GLU A 131 14.40 -0.17 -5.96
N GLY A 132 14.54 -1.23 -5.16
CA GLY A 132 14.71 -2.60 -5.64
C GLY A 132 13.43 -3.20 -6.23
N PHE A 133 12.27 -2.80 -5.72
CA PHE A 133 10.96 -3.23 -6.23
C PHE A 133 10.67 -2.63 -7.62
N GLU A 134 11.11 -1.40 -7.90
CA GLU A 134 10.89 -0.74 -9.19
C GLU A 134 11.77 -1.28 -10.32
N SER A 135 12.95 -1.81 -9.99
CA SER A 135 13.92 -2.31 -10.99
C SER A 135 13.58 -3.70 -11.54
N GLY A 136 12.58 -4.39 -10.97
CA GLY A 136 12.30 -5.81 -11.20
C GLY A 136 10.98 -6.16 -11.90
N GLY A 137 10.23 -5.20 -12.44
CA GLY A 137 8.97 -5.52 -13.12
C GLY A 137 8.37 -4.43 -13.97
#